data_AF-A0ABD5F207-F1
#
_entry.id   AF-A0ABD5F207-F1
#
_cell.length_a   1.000
_cell.length_b   1.000
_cell.length_c   1.000
_cell.angle_alpha   90.00
_cell.angle_beta   90.00
_cell.angle_gamma   90.00
#
_symmetry.space_group_name_H-M   'P 1'
#
loop_
_entity.id
_entity.type
_entity.pdbx_description
1 polymer ?
#
loop_
_entity_poly.entity_id
_entity_poly.type
_entity_poly.pdbx_seq_one_letter_code
_entity_poly.pdbx_strand_id
1 'polypeptide(L)'
;EAATPPAPETGPSPAYLALARLGREDHRLALSADDCAALEAQAAEWLARGVTVDYLTSALTAGIPAEVSSPVGLLRRRLTAKLPPYLPPTTVRPSRAAPAVRVLVECTECGTPGPPEALPDGLCRP
;
A
#
# COMPACT_ATOMS: atom_id res chain seq x y z
N GLU A 1 -12.85 -31.64 -9.45
CA GLU A 1 -12.13 -31.11 -8.27
C GLU A 1 -12.80 -29.81 -7.86
N ALA A 2 -13.59 -29.85 -6.79
CA ALA A 2 -14.37 -28.70 -6.32
C ALA A 2 -13.49 -27.89 -5.35
N ALA A 3 -13.33 -26.59 -5.63
CA ALA A 3 -12.59 -25.67 -4.77
C ALA A 3 -13.35 -25.43 -3.46
N THR A 4 -12.71 -25.76 -2.34
CA THR A 4 -13.17 -25.46 -0.99
C THR A 4 -13.18 -23.93 -0.77
N PRO A 5 -14.28 -23.33 -0.28
CA PRO A 5 -14.30 -21.90 0.05
C PRO A 5 -13.35 -21.63 1.24
N PRO A 6 -12.61 -20.50 1.26
CA PRO A 6 -11.77 -20.16 2.39
C PRO A 6 -12.65 -19.97 3.64
N ALA A 7 -12.30 -20.66 4.72
CA ALA A 7 -12.94 -20.47 6.02
C ALA A 7 -12.81 -19.01 6.47
N PRO A 8 -13.81 -18.44 7.16
CA PRO A 8 -13.68 -17.11 7.71
C PRO A 8 -12.50 -17.11 8.69
N GLU A 9 -11.61 -16.15 8.50
CA GLU A 9 -10.44 -15.93 9.34
C GLU A 9 -10.97 -15.54 10.73
N THR A 10 -11.01 -16.47 11.69
CA THR A 10 -11.50 -16.24 13.08
C THR A 10 -10.54 -15.38 13.91
N GLY A 11 -9.74 -14.54 13.25
CA GLY A 11 -8.77 -13.64 13.88
C GLY A 11 -9.29 -12.20 13.96
N PRO A 12 -8.72 -11.38 14.85
CA PRO A 12 -8.98 -9.94 14.84
C PRO A 12 -8.61 -9.35 13.46
N SER A 13 -9.43 -8.44 12.97
CA SER A 13 -9.21 -7.84 11.65
C SER A 13 -7.89 -7.05 11.61
N PRO A 14 -7.32 -6.84 10.41
CA PRO A 14 -6.13 -5.98 10.27
C PRO A 14 -6.37 -4.56 10.78
N ALA A 15 -7.60 -4.04 10.70
CA ALA A 15 -7.98 -2.74 11.23
C ALA A 15 -7.91 -2.71 12.77
N TYR A 16 -8.47 -3.72 13.43
CA TYR A 16 -8.40 -3.87 14.89
C TYR A 16 -6.94 -3.97 15.35
N LEU A 17 -6.14 -4.80 14.68
CA LEU A 17 -4.72 -4.98 15.00
C LEU A 17 -3.91 -3.70 14.82
N ALA A 18 -4.23 -2.87 13.81
CA ALA A 18 -3.60 -1.57 13.62
C ALA A 18 -3.92 -0.62 14.79
N LEU A 19 -5.19 -0.54 15.20
CA LEU A 19 -5.64 0.30 16.32
C LEU A 19 -4.99 -0.14 17.64
N ALA A 20 -4.96 -1.44 17.92
CA ALA A 20 -4.36 -2.00 19.14
C ALA A 20 -2.84 -1.75 19.25
N ARG A 21 -2.16 -1.52 18.13
CA ARG A 21 -0.72 -1.21 18.11
C ARG A 21 -0.41 0.27 18.40
N LEU A 22 -1.37 1.18 18.21
CA LEU A 22 -1.14 2.63 18.36
C LEU A 22 -0.57 3.00 19.74
N GLY A 23 -1.06 2.38 20.81
CA GLY A 23 -0.56 2.63 22.17
C GLY A 23 0.91 2.25 22.39
N ARG A 24 1.48 1.38 21.54
CA ARG A 24 2.91 1.03 21.57
C ARG A 24 3.77 2.04 20.82
N GLU A 25 3.22 2.66 19.78
CA GLU A 25 3.88 3.71 18.99
C GLU A 25 3.82 5.06 19.71
N ASP A 26 2.66 5.40 20.29
CA ASP A 26 2.46 6.60 21.11
C ASP A 26 1.53 6.26 22.28
N HIS A 27 2.06 6.28 23.50
CA HIS A 27 1.34 5.94 24.72
C HIS A 27 0.09 6.81 24.96
N ARG A 28 0.04 8.02 24.40
CA ARG A 28 -1.14 8.91 24.49
C ARG A 28 -2.33 8.40 23.70
N LEU A 29 -2.11 7.42 22.81
CA LEU A 29 -3.12 6.77 21.97
C LEU A 29 -3.42 5.34 22.42
N ALA A 30 -3.13 4.99 23.69
CA ALA A 30 -3.54 3.71 24.24
C ALA A 30 -5.07 3.57 24.21
N LEU A 31 -5.54 2.45 23.66
CA LEU A 31 -6.97 2.11 23.52
C LEU A 31 -7.28 0.82 24.27
N SER A 32 -8.46 0.74 24.86
CA SER A 32 -9.00 -0.53 25.35
C SER A 32 -9.46 -1.42 24.18
N ALA A 33 -9.76 -2.68 24.46
CA ALA A 33 -10.34 -3.59 23.46
C ALA A 33 -11.70 -3.09 22.95
N ASP A 34 -12.52 -2.50 23.84
CA ASP A 34 -13.82 -1.93 23.50
C ASP A 34 -13.67 -0.71 22.59
N ASP A 35 -12.72 0.19 22.90
CA ASP A 35 -12.41 1.33 22.03
C ASP A 35 -11.92 0.88 20.64
N CYS A 36 -11.08 -0.16 20.59
CA CYS A 36 -10.62 -0.73 19.33
C CYS A 36 -11.80 -1.28 18.51
N ALA A 37 -12.70 -2.05 19.13
CA ALA A 37 -13.89 -2.57 18.46
C ALA A 37 -14.83 -1.45 17.99
N ALA A 38 -14.99 -0.40 18.79
CA ALA A 38 -15.84 0.75 18.46
C ALA A 38 -15.32 1.60 17.29
N LEU A 39 -14.01 1.55 17.00
CA LEU A 39 -13.36 2.28 15.90
C LEU A 39 -13.05 1.40 14.68
N GLU A 40 -13.13 0.08 14.84
CA GLU A 40 -12.70 -0.93 13.86
C GLU A 40 -13.36 -0.72 12.50
N ALA A 41 -14.68 -0.49 12.47
CA ALA A 41 -15.41 -0.30 11.22
C ALA A 41 -14.90 0.91 10.42
N GLN A 42 -14.55 2.01 11.10
CA GLN A 42 -14.04 3.22 10.46
C GLN A 42 -12.61 3.01 9.97
N ALA A 43 -11.78 2.31 10.75
CA ALA A 43 -10.42 1.94 10.34
C ALA A 43 -10.43 0.96 9.15
N ALA A 44 -11.36 0.00 9.13
CA ALA A 44 -11.57 -0.91 8.01
C ALA A 44 -11.98 -0.15 6.75
N GLU A 45 -12.76 0.94 6.88
CA GLU A 45 -13.14 1.81 5.77
C GLU A 45 -11.94 2.50 5.10
N TRP A 46 -10.89 2.82 5.87
CA TRP A 46 -9.64 3.34 5.31
C TRP A 46 -8.93 2.26 4.49
N LEU A 47 -8.81 1.05 5.04
CA LEU A 47 -8.16 -0.07 4.36
C LEU A 47 -8.92 -0.46 3.08
N ALA A 48 -10.25 -0.45 3.12
CA ALA A 48 -11.12 -0.72 1.97
C ALA A 48 -10.96 0.30 0.84
N ARG A 49 -10.44 1.51 1.12
CA ARG A 49 -10.09 2.53 0.12
C ARG A 49 -8.68 2.36 -0.47
N GLY A 50 -7.99 1.27 -0.13
CA GLY A 50 -6.67 0.95 -0.64
C GLY A 50 -5.52 1.56 0.17
N VAL A 51 -5.79 2.09 1.36
CA VAL A 51 -4.74 2.57 2.27
C VAL A 51 -4.06 1.41 2.99
N THR A 52 -2.74 1.49 3.16
CA THR A 52 -1.97 0.50 3.92
C THR A 52 -2.10 0.72 5.43
N VAL A 53 -1.86 -0.32 6.23
CA VAL A 53 -1.83 -0.22 7.70
C VAL A 53 -0.78 0.79 8.19
N ASP A 54 0.38 0.84 7.54
CA ASP A 54 1.45 1.79 7.85
C ASP A 54 1.00 3.24 7.63
N TYR A 55 0.36 3.52 6.48
CA TYR A 55 -0.16 4.85 6.19
C TYR A 55 -1.28 5.22 7.17
N LEU A 56 -2.21 4.29 7.47
CA LEU A 56 -3.26 4.51 8.47
C LEU A 56 -2.64 4.90 9.82
N THR A 57 -1.64 4.14 10.27
CA THR A 57 -0.93 4.40 11.55
C THR A 57 -0.30 5.78 11.53
N SER A 58 0.47 6.10 10.48
CA SER A 58 1.10 7.41 10.30
C SER A 58 0.11 8.56 10.28
N ALA A 59 -1.04 8.41 9.61
CA ALA A 59 -2.09 9.43 9.55
C ALA A 59 -2.77 9.67 10.91
N LEU A 60 -2.92 8.60 11.70
CA LEU A 60 -3.50 8.67 13.05
C LEU A 60 -2.52 9.28 14.05
N THR A 61 -1.22 8.99 13.96
CA THR A 61 -0.16 9.51 14.85
C THR A 61 0.43 10.87 14.40
N ALA A 62 0.11 11.35 13.20
CA ALA A 62 0.62 12.64 12.74
C ALA A 62 0.02 13.83 13.51
N GLY A 63 0.88 14.63 14.17
CA GLY A 63 0.48 15.86 14.84
C GLY A 63 -0.47 15.63 16.01
N ILE A 64 -0.15 14.67 16.88
CA ILE A 64 -0.86 14.47 18.15
C ILE A 64 -0.58 15.67 19.07
N PRO A 65 -1.62 16.31 19.65
CA PRO A 65 -1.45 17.41 20.59
C PRO A 65 -0.66 16.94 21.82
N ALA A 66 0.06 17.86 22.48
CA ALA A 66 0.88 17.54 23.65
C ALA A 66 0.11 16.72 24.70
N GLU A 67 -1.13 17.13 24.98
CA GLU A 67 -2.05 16.43 25.86
C GLU A 67 -3.27 15.92 25.09
N VAL A 68 -3.67 14.67 25.38
CA VAL A 68 -4.83 14.01 24.79
C VAL A 68 -5.77 13.60 25.91
N SER A 69 -6.89 14.31 26.08
CA SER A 69 -7.89 13.97 27.10
C SER A 69 -8.75 12.76 26.72
N SER A 70 -8.91 12.47 25.43
CA SER A 70 -9.68 11.31 24.94
C SER A 70 -9.06 10.75 23.67
N PRO A 71 -8.31 9.64 23.74
CA PRO A 71 -7.71 9.02 22.56
C PRO A 71 -8.77 8.50 21.59
N VAL A 72 -9.83 7.85 22.11
CA VAL A 72 -10.94 7.34 21.30
C VAL A 72 -11.65 8.46 20.53
N GLY A 73 -11.93 9.61 21.17
CA GLY A 73 -12.58 10.75 20.53
C GLY A 73 -11.70 11.40 19.46
N LEU A 74 -10.40 11.53 19.73
CA LEU A 74 -9.42 12.04 18.77
C LEU A 74 -9.34 11.16 17.52
N LEU A 75 -9.20 9.85 17.71
CA LEU A 75 -9.06 8.89 16.61
C LEU A 75 -10.36 8.77 15.81
N ARG A 76 -11.54 8.73 16.47
CA ARG A 76 -12.84 8.77 15.77
C ARG A 76 -12.96 9.99 14.86
N ARG A 77 -12.59 11.17 15.38
CA ARG A 77 -12.61 12.42 14.59
C ARG A 77 -11.67 12.34 13.40
N ARG A 78 -10.45 11.81 13.57
CA ARG A 78 -9.49 11.66 12.47
C ARG A 78 -9.94 10.66 11.42
N LEU A 79 -10.38 9.47 11.85
CA LEU A 79 -10.88 8.43 10.96
C LEU A 79 -12.05 8.92 10.10
N THR A 80 -12.87 9.83 10.62
CA THR A 80 -13.99 10.40 9.87
C THR A 80 -13.56 11.59 9.00
N ALA A 81 -12.88 12.57 9.59
CA ALA A 81 -12.59 13.84 8.94
C ALA A 81 -11.43 13.78 7.93
N LYS A 82 -10.53 12.81 8.07
CA LYS A 82 -9.39 12.60 7.17
C LYS A 82 -9.54 11.36 6.30
N LEU A 83 -10.76 10.82 6.22
CA LEU A 83 -11.05 9.65 5.41
C LEU A 83 -10.62 9.91 3.96
N PRO A 84 -9.71 9.10 3.39
CA PRO A 84 -9.27 9.27 2.02
C PRO A 84 -10.46 9.20 1.03
N PRO A 85 -10.37 9.84 -0.14
CA PRO A 85 -11.30 9.54 -1.21
C PRO A 85 -11.17 8.06 -1.61
N TYR A 86 -12.27 7.45 -2.04
CA TYR A 86 -12.20 6.11 -2.62
C TYR A 86 -11.44 6.19 -3.94
N LEU A 87 -10.26 5.59 -3.97
CA LEU A 87 -9.53 5.38 -5.22
C LEU A 87 -9.97 4.02 -5.76
N PRO A 88 -10.60 3.95 -6.94
CA PRO A 88 -10.87 2.66 -7.55
C PRO A 88 -9.53 1.91 -7.67
N PRO A 89 -9.48 0.61 -7.33
CA PRO A 89 -8.26 -0.16 -7.44
C PRO A 89 -7.77 0.04 -8.86
N THR A 90 -6.62 0.72 -9.00
CA THR A 90 -5.94 0.77 -10.28
C THR A 90 -5.63 -0.68 -10.54
N THR A 91 -6.35 -1.29 -11.48
CA THR A 91 -6.02 -2.62 -11.93
C THR A 91 -4.64 -2.46 -12.55
N VAL A 92 -3.61 -2.66 -11.72
CA VAL A 92 -2.31 -3.10 -12.19
C VAL A 92 -2.61 -4.49 -12.72
N ARG A 93 -3.20 -4.52 -13.93
CA ARG A 93 -3.05 -5.67 -14.80
C ARG A 93 -1.56 -5.93 -14.75
N PRO A 94 -1.10 -7.13 -14.33
CA PRO A 94 0.31 -7.44 -14.37
C PRO A 94 0.73 -7.02 -15.77
N SER A 95 1.55 -5.99 -15.85
CA SER A 95 2.03 -5.51 -17.12
C SER A 95 2.79 -6.71 -17.64
N ARG A 96 2.15 -7.48 -18.52
CA ARG A 96 2.81 -8.45 -19.38
C ARG A 96 3.98 -7.65 -19.90
N ALA A 97 5.18 -7.97 -19.37
CA ALA A 97 6.34 -7.10 -19.32
C ALA A 97 6.26 -6.08 -20.44
N ALA A 98 6.08 -4.79 -20.10
CA ALA A 98 6.09 -3.73 -21.11
C ALA A 98 7.23 -4.07 -22.07
N PRO A 99 6.98 -4.23 -23.38
CA PRO A 99 7.98 -4.79 -24.27
C PRO A 99 9.25 -3.99 -24.03
N ALA A 100 10.29 -4.66 -23.51
CA ALA A 100 11.55 -4.00 -23.22
C ALA A 100 11.87 -3.20 -24.46
N VAL A 101 11.99 -1.88 -24.33
CA VAL A 101 12.30 -1.01 -25.46
C VAL A 101 13.62 -1.55 -25.99
N ARG A 102 13.56 -2.34 -27.06
CA ARG A 102 14.74 -2.99 -27.62
C ARG A 102 15.44 -1.89 -28.40
N VAL A 103 16.42 -1.27 -27.77
CA VAL A 103 17.30 -0.32 -28.42
C VAL A 103 18.13 -1.10 -29.44
N LEU A 104 17.91 -0.82 -30.72
CA LEU A 104 18.74 -1.29 -31.82
C LEU A 104 19.80 -0.23 -32.09
N VAL A 105 21.04 -0.65 -32.31
CA VAL A 105 22.15 0.19 -32.74
C VAL A 105 22.48 -0.13 -34.19
N GLU A 106 22.95 0.86 -34.94
CA GLU A 106 23.25 0.72 -36.37
C GLU A 106 24.76 0.51 -36.58
N CYS A 107 25.12 -0.38 -37.51
CA CYS A 107 26.50 -0.57 -37.94
C CYS A 107 27.03 0.71 -38.60
N THR A 108 28.20 1.17 -38.18
CA THR A 108 28.80 2.40 -38.69
C THR A 108 29.28 2.31 -40.14
N GLU A 109 29.46 1.09 -40.68
CA GLU A 109 29.95 0.88 -42.05
C GLU A 109 28.82 0.59 -43.06
N CYS A 110 27.85 -0.25 -42.69
CA CYS A 110 26.79 -0.69 -43.62
C CYS A 110 25.37 -0.27 -43.20
N GLY A 111 25.20 0.36 -42.04
CA GLY A 111 23.90 0.82 -41.52
C GLY A 111 22.98 -0.28 -41.02
N THR A 112 23.46 -1.53 -40.91
CA THR A 112 22.62 -2.66 -40.46
C THR A 112 22.23 -2.48 -38.99
N PRO A 113 20.92 -2.48 -38.65
CA PRO A 113 20.48 -2.40 -37.27
C PRO A 113 20.63 -3.75 -36.57
N GLY A 114 21.14 -3.75 -35.33
CA GLY A 114 21.26 -4.94 -34.50
C GLY A 114 21.30 -4.62 -33.00
N PRO A 115 21.19 -5.63 -32.13
CA PRO A 115 21.33 -5.43 -30.70
C PRO A 115 22.78 -5.02 -30.36
N PRO A 116 23.01 -4.26 -29.28
CA PRO A 116 24.35 -3.76 -28.94
C PRO A 116 25.37 -4.90 -28.72
N GLU A 117 24.93 -6.09 -28.31
CA GLU A 117 25.79 -7.27 -28.15
C GLU A 117 26.27 -7.86 -29.49
N ALA A 118 25.55 -7.63 -30.59
CA ALA A 118 25.91 -8.11 -31.93
C ALA A 118 26.84 -7.15 -32.68
N LEU A 119 27.02 -5.92 -32.16
CA LEU A 119 27.90 -4.90 -32.71
C LEU A 119 28.96 -4.47 -31.67
N PRO A 120 29.85 -5.38 -31.24
CA PRO A 120 31.01 -4.95 -30.46
C PRO A 120 31.79 -3.94 -31.31
N ASP A 121 32.06 -2.76 -30.74
CA ASP A 121 32.70 -1.63 -31.43
C ASP A 121 31.86 -0.94 -32.52
N GLY A 122 30.55 -1.20 -32.60
CA GLY A 122 29.66 -0.56 -33.59
C GLY A 122 29.81 -1.12 -35.01
N LEU A 123 30.39 -2.32 -35.15
CA LEU A 123 30.56 -3.03 -36.41
C LEU A 123 29.89 -4.41 -36.33
N CYS A 124 29.16 -4.78 -37.38
CA CYS A 124 28.65 -6.14 -37.51
C CYS A 124 29.82 -7.11 -37.78
N ARG A 125 29.79 -8.29 -37.16
CA ARG A 125 30.72 -9.37 -37.51
C ARG A 125 30.42 -9.86 -38.94
N PRO A 126 31.43 -10.21 -39.74
CA PRO A 126 31.26 -10.74 -41.08
C PRO A 126 30.57 -12.12 -41.09
#